data_AF-W2JNE8-F1
#
_entry.id   AF-W2JNE8-F1
#
_cell.length_a   1.000
_cell.length_b   1.000
_cell.length_c   1.000
_cell.angle_alpha   90.00
_cell.angle_beta   90.00
_cell.angle_gamma   90.00
#
_symmetry.space_group_name_H-M   'P 1'
#
loop_
_entity.id
_entity.type
_entity.pdbx_description
1 polymer ?
#
loop_
_entity_poly.entity_id
_entity_poly.type
_entity_poly.pdbx_seq_one_letter_code
_entity_poly.pdbx_strand_id
1 'polypeptide(L)'
;MATLPKGSIEKLLREVVGDDVPISKETIDWVNECAGELLRVIGLEANTIAENASKKENYRISQEHAMAALEVAENGLDNRTNAFLLTRRVLMQNLGMQRYAQEIQELQGSMALESQVNKAQRSQQLCHLVNAVVVAEDERADSVSEGSCENHLTRRVVG
;
A
#
# COMPACT_ATOMS: atom_id res chain seq x y z
N MET A 1 -7.64 31.18 14.30
CA MET A 1 -7.54 29.79 14.81
C MET A 1 -8.54 28.96 14.01
N ALA A 2 -8.16 27.75 13.60
CA ALA A 2 -9.08 26.88 12.86
C ALA A 2 -10.22 26.47 13.80
N THR A 3 -11.44 26.87 13.47
CA THR A 3 -12.63 26.53 14.26
C THR A 3 -13.27 25.28 13.66
N LEU A 4 -13.55 24.28 14.50
CA LEU A 4 -14.29 23.11 14.05
C LEU A 4 -15.77 23.48 13.88
N PRO A 5 -16.48 22.95 12.87
CA PRO A 5 -17.91 23.20 12.72
C PRO A 5 -18.67 22.76 13.97
N LYS A 6 -19.48 23.67 14.55
CA LYS A 6 -20.21 23.40 15.81
C LYS A 6 -21.11 22.17 15.73
N GLY A 7 -21.79 21.98 14.59
CA GLY A 7 -22.63 20.79 14.37
C GLY A 7 -21.83 19.48 14.35
N SER A 8 -20.57 19.51 13.90
CA SER A 8 -19.69 18.33 13.96
C SER A 8 -19.28 18.01 15.40
N ILE A 9 -18.97 19.03 16.20
CA ILE A 9 -18.66 18.85 17.64
C ILE A 9 -19.87 18.29 18.37
N GLU A 10 -21.06 18.86 18.15
CA GLU A 10 -22.29 18.39 18.80
C GLU A 10 -22.57 16.92 18.45
N LYS A 11 -22.43 16.55 17.17
CA LYS A 11 -22.57 15.16 16.74
C LYS A 11 -21.60 14.22 17.45
N LEU A 12 -20.31 14.58 17.51
CA LEU A 12 -19.29 13.77 18.20
C LEU A 12 -19.57 13.67 19.70
N LEU A 13 -20.03 14.74 20.34
CA LEU A 13 -20.42 14.71 21.75
C LEU A 13 -21.59 13.74 21.97
N ARG A 14 -22.63 13.78 21.13
CA ARG A 14 -23.78 12.85 21.22
C ARG A 14 -23.38 11.39 21.05
N GLU A 15 -22.43 11.10 20.16
CA GLU A 15 -21.87 9.75 19.99
C GLU A 15 -21.17 9.23 21.27
N VAL A 16 -20.67 10.13 22.12
CA VAL A 16 -19.97 9.78 23.37
C VAL A 16 -20.89 9.76 24.58
N VAL A 17 -21.75 10.78 24.74
CA VAL A 17 -22.59 10.95 25.95
C VAL A 17 -24.02 10.41 25.81
N GLY A 18 -24.45 10.09 24.59
CA GLY A 18 -25.82 9.69 24.28
C GLY A 18 -26.77 10.87 24.08
N ASP A 19 -27.95 10.58 23.52
CA ASP A 19 -28.96 11.60 23.18
C ASP A 19 -29.73 12.16 24.39
N ASP A 20 -29.71 11.43 25.51
CA ASP A 20 -30.45 11.76 26.72
C ASP A 20 -29.78 12.86 27.56
N VAL A 21 -28.54 13.22 27.22
CA VAL A 21 -27.75 14.23 27.94
C VAL A 21 -27.90 15.59 27.25
N PRO A 22 -28.42 16.63 27.94
CA PRO A 22 -28.50 17.96 27.36
C PRO A 22 -27.10 18.56 27.19
N ILE A 23 -26.77 18.97 25.96
CA ILE A 23 -25.51 19.63 25.63
C ILE A 23 -25.78 21.12 25.43
N SER A 24 -25.15 21.96 26.24
CA SER A 24 -25.30 23.42 26.12
C SER A 24 -24.45 23.97 24.97
N LYS A 25 -24.86 25.11 24.41
CA LYS A 25 -24.06 25.85 23.42
C LYS A 25 -22.70 26.26 23.97
N GLU A 26 -22.63 26.65 25.24
CA GLU A 26 -21.39 27.03 25.93
C GLU A 26 -20.43 25.83 26.03
N THR A 27 -20.95 24.63 26.29
CA THR A 27 -20.15 23.39 26.28
C THR A 27 -19.53 23.13 24.90
N ILE A 28 -20.30 23.30 23.82
CA ILE A 28 -19.81 23.12 22.44
C ILE A 28 -18.70 24.15 22.14
N ASP A 29 -18.89 25.40 22.55
CA ASP A 29 -17.91 26.46 22.36
C ASP A 29 -16.63 26.20 23.17
N TRP A 30 -16.75 25.71 24.40
CA TRP A 30 -15.62 25.32 25.24
C TRP A 30 -14.83 24.15 24.64
N VAL A 31 -15.52 23.11 24.15
CA VAL A 31 -14.87 21.98 23.47
C VAL A 31 -14.14 22.43 22.19
N ASN A 32 -14.69 23.39 21.45
CA ASN A 32 -14.03 23.95 20.26
C ASN A 32 -12.71 24.65 20.63
N GLU A 33 -12.73 25.45 21.69
CA GLU A 33 -11.53 26.13 22.20
C GLU A 33 -10.48 25.10 22.66
N CYS A 34 -10.90 24.08 23.42
CA CYS A 34 -10.01 23.00 23.84
C CYS A 34 -9.41 22.25 22.65
N ALA A 35 -10.18 22.01 21.58
CA ALA A 35 -9.68 21.37 20.38
C ALA A 35 -8.64 22.24 19.65
N GLY A 36 -8.86 23.56 19.59
CA GLY A 36 -7.91 24.52 19.03
C GLY A 36 -6.59 24.54 19.82
N GLU A 37 -6.68 24.58 21.14
CA GLU A 37 -5.51 24.57 22.01
C GLU A 37 -4.75 23.23 21.93
N LEU A 38 -5.46 22.11 21.86
CA LEU A 38 -4.87 20.80 21.64
C LEU A 38 -4.05 20.75 20.34
N LEU A 39 -4.62 21.23 19.23
CA LEU A 39 -3.92 21.29 17.95
C LEU A 39 -2.67 22.17 18.03
N ARG A 40 -2.72 23.27 18.79
CA ARG A 40 -1.57 24.15 19.01
C ARG A 40 -0.47 23.43 19.78
N VAL A 41 -0.79 22.78 20.89
CA VAL A 41 0.17 22.04 21.72
C VAL A 41 0.84 20.92 20.92
N ILE A 42 0.05 20.07 20.26
CA ILE A 42 0.58 18.96 19.44
C ILE A 42 1.41 19.50 18.28
N GLY A 43 0.97 20.57 17.62
CA GLY A 43 1.71 21.18 16.52
C GLY A 43 3.06 21.75 16.96
N LEU A 44 3.14 22.38 18.13
CA LEU A 44 4.41 22.88 18.69
C LEU A 44 5.35 21.73 19.03
N GLU A 45 4.86 20.71 19.73
CA GLU A 45 5.67 19.55 20.11
C GLU A 45 6.16 18.78 18.88
N ALA A 46 5.31 18.57 17.88
CA ALA A 46 5.69 17.91 16.63
C ALA A 46 6.75 18.71 15.86
N ASN A 47 6.70 20.04 15.91
CA ASN A 47 7.76 20.88 15.35
C ASN A 47 9.08 20.68 16.09
N THR A 48 9.06 20.73 17.43
CA THR A 48 10.26 20.51 18.25
C THR A 48 10.89 19.14 17.99
N ILE A 49 10.08 18.09 17.88
CA ILE A 49 10.57 16.74 17.55
C ILE A 49 11.18 16.71 16.15
N ALA A 50 10.51 17.31 15.16
CA ALA A 50 11.00 17.36 13.78
C ALA A 50 12.30 18.15 13.64
N GLU A 51 12.44 19.25 14.40
CA GLU A 51 13.65 20.06 14.47
C GLU A 51 14.82 19.26 15.04
N ASN A 52 14.60 18.61 16.18
CA ASN A 52 15.62 17.80 16.86
C ASN A 52 16.07 16.59 16.03
N ALA A 53 15.17 16.01 15.23
CA ALA A 53 15.48 14.89 14.35
C ALA A 53 16.22 15.31 13.07
N SER A 54 16.20 16.60 12.71
CA SER A 54 16.74 17.09 11.45
C SER A 54 18.07 17.82 11.63
N LYS A 55 19.03 17.54 10.74
CA LYS A 55 20.27 18.32 10.61
C LYS A 55 20.13 19.50 9.63
N LYS A 56 18.96 19.65 9.01
CA LYS A 56 18.67 20.64 7.96
C LYS A 56 17.83 21.78 8.52
N GLU A 57 18.15 23.00 8.11
CA GLU A 57 17.47 24.25 8.47
C GLU A 57 15.99 24.28 8.07
N ASN A 58 15.61 23.56 7.01
CA ASN A 58 14.21 23.36 6.60
C ASN A 58 13.80 21.91 6.84
N TYR A 59 13.24 21.63 8.01
CA TYR A 59 12.61 20.36 8.33
C TYR A 59 11.11 20.38 8.00
N ARG A 60 10.55 19.20 7.75
CA ARG A 60 9.10 19.04 7.54
C ARG A 60 8.54 18.15 8.64
N ILE A 61 7.40 18.53 9.17
CA ILE A 61 6.64 17.68 10.07
C ILE A 61 6.15 16.47 9.26
N SER A 62 6.50 15.27 9.72
CA SER A 62 5.99 14.01 9.19
C SER A 62 5.01 13.39 10.19
N GLN A 63 4.37 12.31 9.78
CA GLN A 63 3.42 11.60 10.63
C GLN A 63 4.08 11.07 11.91
N GLU A 64 5.32 10.60 11.82
CA GLU A 64 6.08 10.07 12.96
C GLU A 64 6.30 11.15 14.03
N HIS A 65 6.58 12.38 13.62
CA HIS A 65 6.73 13.51 14.54
C HIS A 65 5.42 13.84 15.25
N ALA A 66 4.28 13.79 14.54
CA ALA A 66 2.96 14.01 15.13
C ALA A 66 2.55 12.90 16.11
N MET A 67 2.89 11.64 15.81
CA MET A 67 2.63 10.50 16.70
C MET A 67 3.48 10.57 17.97
N ALA A 68 4.76 10.91 17.85
CA ALA A 68 5.65 11.07 19.00
C ALA A 68 5.21 12.26 19.89
N ALA A 69 4.78 13.37 19.29
CA ALA A 69 4.23 14.50 20.02
C ALA A 69 2.98 14.13 20.83
N LEU A 70 2.13 13.27 20.26
CA LEU A 70 0.94 12.76 20.96
C LEU A 70 1.33 11.90 22.16
N GLU A 71 2.34 11.04 22.03
CA GLU A 71 2.85 10.21 23.11
C GLU A 71 3.48 11.03 24.25
N VAL A 72 4.24 12.07 23.90
CA VAL A 72 4.80 13.02 24.90
C VAL A 72 3.67 13.75 25.64
N ALA A 73 2.66 14.23 24.91
CA ALA A 73 1.50 14.89 25.51
C ALA A 73 0.69 13.93 26.40
N GLU A 74 0.57 12.65 26.06
CA GLU A 74 -0.08 11.64 26.90
C GLU A 74 0.69 11.39 28.21
N ASN A 75 2.01 11.32 28.16
CA ASN A 75 2.85 11.05 29.33
C ASN A 75 2.96 12.24 30.30
N GLY A 76 2.71 13.46 29.82
CA GLY A 76 2.68 14.67 30.63
C GLY A 76 1.33 14.96 31.30
N LEU A 77 0.27 14.23 30.96
CA LEU A 77 -1.08 14.48 31.46
C LEU A 77 -1.45 13.52 32.61
N ASP A 78 -1.41 14.05 33.82
CA ASP A 78 -1.92 13.43 35.03
C ASP A 78 -3.45 13.24 34.96
N ASN A 79 -3.87 11.98 34.79
CA ASN A 79 -5.16 11.35 35.17
C ASN A 79 -6.51 12.08 34.96
N ARG A 80 -6.61 13.12 34.13
CA ARG A 80 -7.87 13.87 33.96
C ARG A 80 -8.45 14.01 32.55
N THR A 81 -7.87 13.42 31.50
CA THR A 81 -8.31 13.75 30.13
C THR A 81 -8.66 12.53 29.27
N ASN A 82 -9.92 12.11 29.32
CA ASN A 82 -10.51 11.07 28.47
C ASN A 82 -10.58 11.44 26.97
N ALA A 83 -10.48 12.73 26.62
CA ALA A 83 -10.53 13.21 25.23
C ALA A 83 -9.27 12.81 24.42
N PHE A 84 -8.12 12.66 25.07
CA PHE A 84 -6.85 12.32 24.42
C PHE A 84 -6.81 10.86 23.93
N LEU A 85 -7.30 9.93 24.74
CA LEU A 85 -7.34 8.50 24.41
C LEU A 85 -8.24 8.22 23.20
N LEU A 86 -9.31 9.01 23.02
CA LEU A 86 -10.18 8.92 21.85
C LEU A 86 -9.46 9.40 20.58
N THR A 87 -8.72 10.50 20.65
CA THR A 87 -7.91 10.99 19.52
C THR A 87 -6.87 9.97 19.11
N ARG A 88 -6.11 9.38 20.06
CA ARG A 88 -5.14 8.31 19.75
C ARG A 88 -5.81 7.07 19.18
N ARG A 89 -6.95 6.63 19.73
CA ARG A 89 -7.70 5.48 19.21
C ARG A 89 -8.12 5.70 17.76
N VAL A 90 -8.71 6.86 17.46
CA VAL A 90 -9.20 7.19 16.11
C VAL A 90 -8.03 7.36 15.12
N LEU A 91 -6.93 8.02 15.53
CA LEU A 91 -5.74 8.12 14.68
C LEU A 91 -5.14 6.74 14.39
N MET A 92 -4.97 5.91 15.42
CA MET A 92 -4.42 4.55 15.26
C MET A 92 -5.32 3.64 14.43
N GLN A 93 -6.65 3.76 14.56
CA GLN A 93 -7.60 3.03 13.72
C GLN A 93 -7.51 3.49 12.27
N ASN A 94 -7.52 4.80 12.01
CA ASN A 94 -7.44 5.33 10.65
C ASN A 94 -6.10 5.02 9.98
N LEU A 95 -4.99 5.20 10.69
CA LEU A 95 -3.65 4.91 10.18
C LEU A 95 -3.37 3.42 10.05
N GLY A 96 -3.86 2.60 11.01
CA GLY A 96 -3.80 1.15 10.93
C GLY A 96 -4.53 0.64 9.70
N MET A 97 -5.74 1.15 9.45
CA MET A 97 -6.51 0.83 8.24
C MET A 97 -5.82 1.30 6.94
N GLN A 98 -5.16 2.46 6.95
CA GLN A 98 -4.38 2.93 5.80
C GLN A 98 -3.17 2.05 5.50
N ARG A 99 -2.45 1.59 6.55
CA ARG A 99 -1.34 0.63 6.39
C ARG A 99 -1.82 -0.70 5.81
N TYR A 100 -2.92 -1.26 6.33
CA TYR A 100 -3.48 -2.48 5.76
C TYR A 100 -3.93 -2.29 4.31
N ALA A 101 -4.49 -1.13 3.96
CA ALA A 101 -4.85 -0.83 2.57
C ALA A 101 -3.62 -0.81 1.64
N GLN A 102 -2.50 -0.23 2.08
CA GLN A 102 -1.23 -0.24 1.33
C GLN A 102 -0.67 -1.67 1.20
N GLU A 103 -0.64 -2.42 2.29
CA GLU A 103 -0.10 -3.79 2.32
C GLU A 103 -0.92 -4.74 1.41
N ILE A 104 -2.25 -4.60 1.40
CA ILE A 104 -3.12 -5.32 0.46
C ILE A 104 -2.81 -4.93 -0.99
N GLN A 105 -2.57 -3.65 -1.27
CA GLN A 105 -2.27 -3.16 -2.61
C GLN A 105 -0.90 -3.65 -3.11
N GLU A 106 0.10 -3.70 -2.24
CA GLU A 106 1.42 -4.27 -2.53
C GLU A 106 1.35 -5.78 -2.80
N LEU A 107 0.61 -6.52 -1.98
CA LEU A 107 0.37 -7.95 -2.17
C LEU A 107 -0.35 -8.22 -3.50
N GLN A 108 -1.38 -7.44 -3.84
CA GLN A 108 -2.08 -7.54 -5.13
C GLN A 108 -1.18 -7.21 -6.31
N GLY A 109 -0.34 -6.18 -6.20
CA GLY A 109 0.65 -5.81 -7.22
C GLY A 109 1.68 -6.92 -7.46
N SER A 110 2.19 -7.52 -6.38
CA SER A 110 3.13 -8.65 -6.45
C SER A 110 2.52 -9.87 -7.15
N MET A 111 1.30 -10.26 -6.76
CA MET A 111 0.56 -11.36 -7.40
C MET A 111 0.30 -11.13 -8.89
N ALA A 112 -0.01 -9.89 -9.28
CA ALA A 112 -0.21 -9.53 -10.69
C ALA A 112 1.10 -9.64 -11.49
N LEU A 113 2.23 -9.24 -10.90
CA LEU A 113 3.54 -9.35 -11.51
C LEU A 113 3.97 -10.82 -11.69
N GLU A 114 3.82 -11.65 -10.66
CA GLU A 114 4.12 -13.09 -10.73
C GLU A 114 3.28 -13.81 -11.79
N SER A 115 1.99 -13.46 -11.92
CA SER A 115 1.10 -14.02 -12.95
C SER A 115 1.58 -13.68 -14.37
N GLN A 116 2.04 -12.43 -14.59
CA GLN A 116 2.60 -12.02 -15.87
C GLN A 116 3.91 -12.74 -16.18
N VAL A 117 4.83 -12.83 -15.20
CA VAL A 117 6.10 -13.55 -15.35
C VAL A 117 5.86 -15.02 -15.71
N ASN A 118 4.94 -15.69 -15.01
CA ASN A 118 4.58 -17.08 -15.31
C ASN A 118 3.99 -17.27 -16.71
N LYS A 119 3.15 -16.34 -17.19
CA LYS A 119 2.61 -16.37 -18.56
C LYS A 119 3.73 -16.18 -19.60
N ALA A 120 4.63 -15.22 -19.39
CA ALA A 120 5.75 -14.97 -20.28
C ALA A 120 6.69 -16.18 -20.38
N GLN A 121 7.00 -16.80 -19.23
CA GLN A 121 7.87 -17.97 -19.17
C GLN A 121 7.26 -19.19 -19.88
N ARG A 122 5.95 -19.42 -19.74
CA ARG A 122 5.25 -20.48 -20.49
C ARG A 122 5.23 -20.22 -22.00
N SER A 123 5.00 -18.97 -22.41
CA SER A 123 5.07 -18.58 -23.82
C SER A 123 6.46 -18.85 -24.39
N GLN A 124 7.51 -18.49 -23.66
CA GLN A 124 8.89 -18.75 -24.06
C GLN A 124 9.19 -20.26 -24.17
N GLN A 125 8.74 -21.07 -23.22
CA GLN A 125 8.88 -22.54 -23.28
C GLN A 125 8.19 -23.13 -24.52
N LEU A 126 6.98 -22.66 -24.86
CA LEU A 126 6.27 -23.08 -26.07
C LEU A 126 7.04 -22.71 -27.34
N CYS A 127 7.58 -21.49 -27.44
CA CYS A 127 8.42 -21.09 -28.57
C CYS A 127 9.64 -22.00 -28.75
N HIS A 128 10.32 -22.38 -27.66
CA HIS A 128 11.45 -23.31 -27.71
C HIS A 128 11.04 -24.71 -28.21
N LEU A 129 9.89 -25.23 -27.75
CA LEU A 129 9.35 -26.50 -28.21
C LEU A 129 8.97 -26.49 -29.69
N VAL A 130 8.28 -25.43 -30.14
CA VAL A 130 7.92 -25.28 -31.56
C VAL A 130 9.16 -25.22 -32.44
N ASN A 131 10.18 -24.45 -32.06
CA ASN A 131 11.43 -24.40 -32.81
C ASN A 131 12.13 -25.76 -32.86
N ALA A 132 12.15 -26.51 -31.77
CA ALA A 132 12.74 -27.85 -31.76
C ALA A 132 12.00 -28.83 -32.69
N VAL A 133 10.67 -28.75 -32.77
CA VAL A 133 9.86 -29.56 -33.69
C VAL A 133 10.12 -29.18 -35.14
N VAL A 134 10.17 -27.88 -35.46
CA VAL A 134 10.46 -27.40 -36.82
C VAL A 134 11.84 -27.89 -37.29
N VAL A 135 12.87 -27.78 -36.44
CA VAL A 135 14.22 -28.28 -36.77
C VAL A 135 14.21 -29.79 -37.02
N ALA A 136 13.50 -30.57 -36.18
CA ALA A 136 13.41 -32.02 -36.35
C ALA A 136 12.64 -32.43 -37.62
N GLU A 137 11.65 -31.64 -38.05
CA GLU A 137 10.95 -31.88 -39.33
C GLU A 137 11.82 -31.52 -40.54
N ASP A 138 12.63 -30.46 -40.45
CA ASP A 138 13.57 -30.07 -41.51
C ASP A 138 14.65 -31.16 -41.73
N GLU A 139 15.24 -31.67 -40.64
CA GLU A 139 16.18 -32.81 -40.70
C GLU A 139 15.52 -34.09 -41.28
N ARG A 140 14.21 -34.24 -41.11
CA ARG A 140 13.43 -35.34 -41.65
C ARG A 140 13.04 -35.13 -43.12
N ALA A 141 12.91 -33.89 -43.58
CA ALA A 141 12.66 -33.56 -44.98
C ALA A 141 13.93 -33.73 -45.84
N ASP A 142 15.11 -33.39 -45.30
CA ASP A 142 16.41 -33.60 -45.96
C ASP A 142 16.73 -35.10 -46.16
N SER A 143 16.24 -35.98 -45.29
CA SER A 143 16.41 -37.44 -45.42
C SER A 143 15.45 -38.13 -46.40
N VAL A 144 14.44 -37.41 -46.93
CA VAL A 144 13.49 -37.93 -47.95
C VAL A 144 13.83 -37.48 -49.38
N SER A 145 14.73 -36.49 -49.55
CA SER A 145 15.13 -35.96 -50.87
C SER A 145 16.19 -36.80 -51.61
N GLU A 146 16.90 -37.72 -50.93
CA GLU A 146 17.91 -38.60 -51.58
C GLU A 146 17.31 -39.83 -52.31
N GLY A 147 15.99 -39.94 -52.41
CA GLY A 147 15.28 -41.13 -52.88
C GLY A 147 14.58 -41.05 -54.23
N SER A 148 15.06 -40.28 -55.22
CA SER A 148 14.55 -40.43 -56.60
C SER A 148 15.52 -39.86 -57.67
N CYS A 149 16.50 -40.68 -58.05
CA CYS A 149 17.06 -40.70 -59.41
C CYS A 149 17.44 -42.14 -59.75
N GLU A 150 16.45 -42.92 -60.19
CA GLU A 150 16.70 -44.13 -60.96
C GLU A 150 17.43 -43.80 -62.27
N ASN A 151 18.27 -44.76 -62.68
CA ASN A 151 18.76 -45.06 -64.02
C ASN A 151 20.20 -44.64 -64.33
N HIS A 152 21.12 -45.61 -64.34
CA HIS A 152 21.41 -46.37 -65.56
C HIS A 152 22.58 -47.38 -65.36
N LEU A 153 22.47 -48.53 -66.04
CA LEU A 153 23.52 -49.52 -66.38
C LEU A 153 23.89 -50.49 -65.23
N THR A 154 23.89 -51.82 -65.35
CA THR A 154 24.07 -52.69 -66.52
C THR A 154 23.68 -54.15 -66.20
N ARG A 155 22.90 -54.75 -67.10
CA ARG A 155 23.02 -56.11 -67.69
C ARG A 155 23.52 -57.35 -66.90
N ARG A 156 22.78 -58.43 -67.19
CA ARG A 156 23.16 -59.85 -67.47
C ARG A 156 23.29 -60.77 -66.24
N VAL A 157 22.38 -61.75 -66.07
CA VAL A 157 22.21 -63.05 -66.78
C VAL A 157 23.39 -63.99 -66.55
N VAL A 158 23.07 -65.18 -66.01
CA VAL A 158 23.51 -66.56 -66.36
C VAL A 158 23.79 -67.35 -65.08
N GLY A 159 23.15 -68.52 -64.94
CA GLY A 159 23.51 -69.57 -63.99
C GLY A 159 22.31 -70.35 -63.49
#